data_AF-A0A8J6QP03-F1
#
_entry.id   AF-A0A8J6QP03-F1
#
_cell.length_a   1.000
_cell.length_b   1.000
_cell.length_c   1.000
_cell.angle_alpha   90.00
_cell.angle_beta   90.00
_cell.angle_gamma   90.00
#
_symmetry.space_group_name_H-M   'P 1'
#
loop_
_entity.id
_entity.type
_entity.pdbx_description
1 polymer ?
#
loop_
_entity_poly.entity_id
_entity_poly.type
_entity_poly.pdbx_seq_one_letter_code
_entity_poly.pdbx_strand_id
1 'polypeptide(L)'
;MPEQHSSMDYEQLKLWILTQAEKHRVCPDEDFWLVEIIEMEVMNALFDYAIDEGMQAPPFDLKKILDAEDDDDPHVPPEGRDAFLLNLLEMISSDDSTDAMQVPAPVKELFQFFRESFWPSESETDE
;
A
#
# COMPACT_ATOMS: atom_id res chain seq x y z
N MET A 1 27.36 -3.11 -5.13
CA MET A 1 26.46 -3.64 -6.17
C MET A 1 25.06 -3.36 -5.66
N PRO A 2 24.16 -2.72 -6.42
CA PRO A 2 22.78 -2.63 -5.96
C PRO A 2 22.24 -4.06 -6.00
N GLU A 3 21.92 -4.60 -4.83
CA GLU A 3 21.19 -5.87 -4.74
C GLU A 3 19.87 -5.63 -5.48
N GLN A 4 19.66 -6.36 -6.57
CA GLN A 4 18.35 -6.41 -7.20
C GLN A 4 17.41 -7.00 -6.15
N HIS A 5 16.63 -6.15 -5.49
CA HIS A 5 15.44 -6.61 -4.80
C HIS A 5 14.61 -7.32 -5.87
N SER A 6 14.53 -8.64 -5.77
CA SER A 6 13.60 -9.40 -6.59
C SER A 6 12.22 -8.89 -6.19
N SER A 7 11.51 -8.21 -7.08
CA SER A 7 10.14 -7.79 -6.80
C SER A 7 9.35 -9.05 -6.42
N MET A 8 8.62 -8.95 -5.30
CA MET A 8 7.81 -10.07 -4.82
C MET A 8 6.73 -10.36 -5.85
N ASP A 9 6.56 -11.63 -6.21
CA ASP A 9 5.39 -12.02 -7.01
C ASP A 9 4.08 -11.91 -6.19
N TYR A 10 2.94 -12.01 -6.87
CA TYR A 10 1.61 -11.88 -6.25
C TYR A 10 1.44 -12.72 -4.97
N GLU A 11 1.82 -14.00 -5.01
CA GLU A 11 1.63 -14.92 -3.90
C GLU A 11 2.62 -14.65 -2.76
N GLN A 12 3.86 -14.28 -3.10
CA GLN A 12 4.85 -13.85 -2.11
C GLN A 12 4.41 -12.57 -1.39
N LEU A 13 3.91 -11.59 -2.13
CA LEU A 13 3.42 -10.33 -1.59
C LEU A 13 2.19 -10.56 -0.70
N LYS A 14 1.24 -11.40 -1.13
CA LYS A 14 0.07 -11.78 -0.34
C LYS A 14 0.45 -12.47 0.98
N LEU A 15 1.39 -13.42 0.95
CA LEU A 15 1.88 -14.08 2.16
C LEU A 15 2.61 -13.11 3.09
N TRP A 16 3.37 -12.18 2.52
CA TRP A 16 4.09 -11.16 3.28
C TRP A 16 3.12 -10.19 3.96
N ILE A 17 2.07 -9.74 3.27
CA ILE A 17 0.98 -8.93 3.85
C ILE A 17 0.41 -9.61 5.09
N LEU A 18 0.07 -10.90 5.04
CA LEU A 18 -0.45 -11.64 6.20
C LEU A 18 0.56 -11.68 7.36
N THR A 19 1.84 -11.88 7.04
CA THR A 19 2.91 -11.92 8.04
C THR A 19 3.07 -10.58 8.73
N GLN A 20 2.96 -9.48 7.99
CA GLN A 20 3.06 -8.12 8.53
C GLN A 20 1.80 -7.74 9.30
N ALA A 21 0.61 -8.13 8.83
CA ALA A 21 -0.65 -7.94 9.54
C ALA A 21 -0.67 -8.63 10.92
N GLU A 22 -0.06 -9.83 11.03
CA GLU A 22 0.08 -10.50 12.33
C GLU A 22 0.99 -9.71 13.27
N LYS A 23 2.14 -9.24 12.78
CA LYS A 23 3.06 -8.40 13.57
C LYS A 23 2.39 -7.10 14.01
N HIS A 24 1.62 -6.48 13.12
CA HIS A 24 0.82 -5.31 13.41
C HIS A 24 -0.16 -5.59 14.55
N ARG A 25 -0.91 -6.71 14.49
CA ARG A 25 -1.89 -7.09 15.53
C ARG A 25 -1.29 -7.39 16.90
N VAL A 26 -0.07 -7.94 16.96
CA VAL A 26 0.60 -8.24 18.24
C VAL A 26 1.55 -7.12 18.68
N CYS A 27 1.61 -6.01 17.93
CA CYS A 27 2.44 -4.87 18.27
C CYS A 27 1.92 -4.24 19.57
N PRO A 28 2.77 -3.96 20.56
CA PRO A 28 2.34 -3.29 21.78
C PRO A 28 1.77 -1.90 21.47
N ASP A 29 0.66 -1.53 22.12
CA ASP A 29 0.01 -0.21 21.95
C ASP A 29 0.95 0.98 22.23
N GLU A 30 1.99 0.78 23.05
CA GLU A 30 3.00 1.79 23.37
C GLU A 30 3.99 2.05 22.21
N ASP A 31 3.99 1.20 21.17
CA ASP A 31 4.89 1.26 20.01
C ASP A 31 4.14 1.63 18.72
N PHE A 32 3.35 2.70 18.79
CA PHE A 32 2.59 3.24 17.67
C PHE A 32 3.46 3.51 16.42
N TRP A 33 4.72 3.90 16.62
CA TRP A 33 5.67 4.11 15.52
C TRP A 33 6.00 2.81 14.76
N LEU A 34 6.10 1.68 15.47
CA LEU A 34 6.35 0.39 14.83
C LEU A 34 5.15 -0.04 13.97
N VAL A 35 3.93 0.24 14.41
CA VAL A 35 2.71 0.02 13.62
C VAL A 35 2.78 0.80 12.31
N GLU A 36 3.04 2.11 12.38
CA GLU A 36 3.15 2.96 11.19
C GLU A 36 4.25 2.48 10.23
N ILE A 37 5.41 2.05 10.75
CA ILE A 37 6.50 1.51 9.93
C ILE A 37 6.05 0.24 9.18
N ILE A 38 5.36 -0.68 9.86
CA ILE A 38 4.88 -1.92 9.23
C ILE A 38 3.87 -1.60 8.11
N GLU A 39 2.92 -0.70 8.37
CA GLU A 39 1.94 -0.27 7.37
C GLU A 39 2.62 0.37 6.15
N MET A 40 3.57 1.27 6.38
CA MET A 40 4.30 1.97 5.30
C MET A 40 5.20 1.04 4.49
N GLU A 41 5.87 0.06 5.13
CA GLU A 41 6.65 -0.95 4.41
C GLU A 41 5.77 -1.77 3.45
N VAL A 42 4.61 -2.20 3.92
CA VAL A 42 3.67 -2.98 3.09
C VAL A 42 3.08 -2.13 1.97
N MET A 43 2.69 -0.90 2.29
CA MET A 43 2.13 0.05 1.31
C MET A 43 3.13 0.33 0.19
N ASN A 44 4.39 0.60 0.51
CA ASN A 44 5.43 0.84 -0.50
C ASN A 44 5.64 -0.36 -1.43
N ALA A 45 5.73 -1.58 -0.89
CA ALA A 45 5.91 -2.76 -1.73
C ALA A 45 4.67 -3.06 -2.60
N LEU A 46 3.48 -2.77 -2.06
CA LEU A 46 2.22 -2.95 -2.77
C LEU A 46 2.12 -1.99 -3.97
N PHE A 47 2.48 -0.73 -3.80
CA PHE A 47 2.53 0.23 -4.90
C PHE A 47 3.65 -0.06 -5.91
N ASP A 48 4.82 -0.53 -5.46
CA ASP A 48 5.90 -0.95 -6.36
C ASP A 48 5.45 -2.11 -7.26
N TYR A 49 4.85 -3.15 -6.67
CA TYR A 49 4.22 -4.25 -7.41
C TYR A 49 3.13 -3.76 -8.36
N ALA A 50 2.28 -2.84 -7.91
CA ALA A 50 1.20 -2.30 -8.73
C ALA A 50 1.72 -1.59 -9.99
N ILE A 51 2.79 -0.81 -9.86
CA ILE A 51 3.44 -0.12 -10.98
C ILE A 51 4.02 -1.13 -11.96
N ASP A 52 4.70 -2.17 -11.46
CA ASP A 52 5.28 -3.24 -12.28
C ASP A 52 4.19 -4.01 -13.06
N GLU A 53 3.02 -4.22 -12.47
CA GLU A 53 1.84 -4.82 -13.12
C GLU A 53 1.07 -3.86 -14.05
N GLY A 54 1.53 -2.61 -14.17
CA GLY A 54 0.99 -1.64 -15.12
C GLY A 54 -0.10 -0.72 -14.57
N MET A 55 -0.21 -0.57 -13.25
CA MET A 55 -1.07 0.44 -12.65
C MET A 55 -0.65 1.86 -13.07
N GLN A 56 -1.63 2.71 -13.37
CA GLN A 56 -1.42 4.12 -13.68
C GLN A 56 -2.44 5.00 -12.95
N ALA A 57 -1.99 6.13 -12.41
CA ALA A 57 -2.84 7.13 -11.77
C ALA A 57 -2.57 8.56 -12.31
N PRO A 58 -2.90 8.87 -13.57
CA PRO A 58 -2.71 10.21 -14.12
C PRO A 58 -3.48 11.28 -13.31
N PRO A 59 -2.93 12.49 -13.14
CA PRO A 59 -1.69 13.01 -13.75
C PRO A 59 -0.40 12.65 -12.98
N PHE A 60 -0.49 11.81 -11.94
CA PHE A 60 0.62 11.53 -11.04
C PHE A 60 1.58 10.48 -11.62
N ASP A 61 2.87 10.66 -11.33
CA ASP A 61 3.93 9.71 -11.64
C ASP A 61 4.26 8.91 -10.38
N LEU A 62 3.54 7.79 -10.19
CA LEU A 62 3.60 7.00 -8.96
C LEU A 62 5.02 6.52 -8.63
N LYS A 63 5.81 6.18 -9.65
CA LYS A 63 7.19 5.73 -9.46
C LYS A 63 8.04 6.83 -8.83
N LYS A 64 7.92 8.07 -9.32
CA LYS A 64 8.65 9.20 -8.75
C LYS A 64 8.18 9.57 -7.35
N ILE A 65 6.89 9.42 -7.07
CA ILE A 65 6.37 9.65 -5.72
C ILE A 65 6.93 8.62 -4.73
N LEU A 66 7.03 7.35 -5.13
CA LEU A 66 7.66 6.31 -4.29
C LEU A 66 9.17 6.53 -4.11
N ASP A 67 9.85 6.98 -5.16
CA ASP A 67 11.29 7.24 -5.17
C ASP A 67 11.67 8.56 -4.46
N ALA A 68 10.69 9.40 -4.07
CA ALA A 68 10.93 10.66 -3.39
C ALA A 68 11.55 10.46 -2.00
N GLU A 69 12.63 11.19 -1.71
CA GLU A 69 13.33 11.15 -0.42
C GLU A 69 12.59 11.96 0.66
N ASP A 70 11.87 13.01 0.27
CA ASP A 70 11.09 13.87 1.15
C ASP A 70 9.84 14.43 0.44
N ASP A 71 8.98 15.09 1.23
CA ASP A 71 7.74 15.71 0.75
C ASP A 71 7.98 17.03 -0.05
N ASP A 72 9.22 17.54 -0.09
CA ASP A 72 9.56 18.74 -0.86
C ASP A 72 9.85 18.41 -2.35
N ASP A 73 9.86 17.12 -2.74
CA ASP A 73 10.04 16.72 -4.14
C ASP A 73 8.90 17.28 -5.02
N PRO A 74 9.21 17.88 -6.20
CA PRO A 74 8.20 18.46 -7.09
C PRO A 74 7.11 17.51 -7.60
N HIS A 75 7.32 16.19 -7.51
CA HIS A 75 6.35 15.18 -7.91
C HIS A 75 5.44 14.75 -6.77
N VAL A 76 5.81 15.02 -5.51
CA VAL A 76 5.00 14.71 -4.34
C VAL A 76 3.85 15.73 -4.25
N PRO A 77 2.59 15.27 -4.11
CA PRO A 77 1.46 16.16 -3.94
C PRO A 77 1.55 17.00 -2.65
N PRO A 78 0.89 18.18 -2.59
CA PRO A 78 0.98 19.08 -1.43
C PRO A 78 0.54 18.48 -0.09
N GLU A 79 -0.28 17.44 -0.10
CA GLU A 79 -0.69 16.68 1.08
C GLU A 79 0.43 15.80 1.67
N GLY A 80 1.54 15.63 0.97
CA GLY A 80 2.66 14.76 1.33
C GLY A 80 2.51 13.35 0.74
N ARG A 81 3.63 12.62 0.69
CA ARG A 81 3.71 11.29 0.08
C ARG A 81 2.78 10.30 0.77
N ASP A 82 2.90 10.17 2.08
CA ASP A 82 2.21 9.11 2.83
C ASP A 82 0.69 9.33 2.81
N ALA A 83 0.25 10.58 3.01
CA ALA A 83 -1.16 10.95 2.91
C ALA A 83 -1.73 10.68 1.51
N PHE A 84 -0.96 10.96 0.46
CA PHE A 84 -1.37 10.67 -0.91
C PHE A 84 -1.51 9.17 -1.18
N LEU A 85 -0.52 8.36 -0.76
CA LEU A 85 -0.57 6.91 -0.93
C LEU A 85 -1.73 6.27 -0.15
N LEU A 86 -2.01 6.77 1.06
CA LEU A 86 -3.17 6.33 1.85
C LEU A 86 -4.49 6.65 1.15
N ASN A 87 -4.64 7.87 0.61
CA ASN A 87 -5.83 8.25 -0.16
C ASN A 87 -6.02 7.38 -1.40
N LEU A 88 -4.93 7.06 -2.10
CA LEU A 88 -4.97 6.14 -3.24
C LEU A 88 -5.40 4.74 -2.82
N LEU A 89 -4.85 4.21 -1.73
CA LEU A 89 -5.26 2.92 -1.17
C LEU A 89 -6.77 2.89 -0.90
N GLU A 90 -7.30 3.91 -0.21
CA GLU A 90 -8.73 3.99 0.08
C GLU A 90 -9.58 4.00 -1.20
N MET A 91 -9.15 4.75 -2.21
CA MET A 91 -9.84 4.87 -3.48
C MET A 91 -9.83 3.55 -4.27
N ILE A 92 -8.68 2.89 -4.35
CA ILE A 92 -8.51 1.61 -5.08
C ILE A 92 -9.29 0.50 -4.40
N SER A 93 -9.24 0.44 -3.08
CA SER A 93 -9.93 -0.58 -2.28
C SER A 93 -11.44 -0.35 -2.20
N SER A 94 -11.96 0.79 -2.67
CA SER A 94 -13.39 1.06 -2.77
C SER A 94 -14.01 0.53 -4.07
N ASP A 95 -15.32 0.30 -4.04
CA ASP A 95 -16.10 0.00 -5.25
C ASP A 95 -16.20 1.22 -6.19
N ASP A 96 -15.96 2.43 -5.67
CA ASP A 96 -16.01 3.71 -6.38
C ASP A 96 -14.67 4.10 -7.03
N SER A 97 -13.80 3.12 -7.33
CA SER A 97 -12.52 3.37 -8.01
C SER A 97 -12.77 4.18 -9.28
N THR A 98 -12.19 5.38 -9.36
CA THR A 98 -12.47 6.32 -10.45
C THR A 98 -11.98 5.79 -11.81
N ASP A 99 -12.74 6.08 -12.88
CA ASP A 99 -12.35 5.76 -14.28
C ASP A 99 -11.02 6.42 -14.71
N ALA A 100 -10.51 7.38 -13.92
CA ALA A 100 -9.27 8.07 -14.20
C ALA A 100 -8.04 7.21 -13.91
N MET A 101 -8.15 6.20 -13.04
CA MET A 101 -7.06 5.28 -12.72
C MET A 101 -7.18 3.99 -13.52
N GLN A 102 -6.06 3.51 -14.03
CA GLN A 102 -5.96 2.17 -14.59
C GLN A 102 -5.39 1.26 -13.52
N VAL A 103 -6.25 0.44 -12.92
CA VAL A 103 -5.85 -0.51 -11.88
C VAL A 103 -6.10 -1.94 -12.40
N PRO A 104 -5.04 -2.74 -12.61
CA PRO A 104 -5.21 -4.15 -12.95
C PRO A 104 -6.03 -4.90 -11.89
N ALA A 105 -6.86 -5.86 -12.30
CA ALA A 105 -7.69 -6.62 -11.35
C ALA A 105 -6.89 -7.32 -10.24
N PRO A 106 -5.76 -8.00 -10.51
CA PRO A 106 -4.95 -8.61 -9.45
C PRO A 106 -4.37 -7.57 -8.46
N VAL A 107 -4.06 -6.37 -8.94
CA VAL A 107 -3.62 -5.26 -8.08
C VAL A 107 -4.77 -4.82 -7.19
N LYS A 108 -5.97 -4.60 -7.74
CA LYS A 108 -7.15 -4.23 -6.94
C LYS A 108 -7.45 -5.25 -5.85
N GLU A 109 -7.36 -6.55 -6.16
CA GLU A 109 -7.54 -7.63 -5.19
C GLU A 109 -6.50 -7.58 -4.05
N LEU A 110 -5.23 -7.31 -4.36
CA LEU A 110 -4.18 -7.19 -3.33
C LEU A 110 -4.38 -5.97 -2.42
N PHE A 111 -4.82 -4.83 -2.98
CA PHE A 111 -5.13 -3.62 -2.20
C PHE A 111 -6.29 -3.86 -1.23
N GLN A 112 -7.34 -4.54 -1.69
CA GLN A 112 -8.46 -4.94 -0.83
C GLN A 112 -8.00 -5.92 0.25
N PHE A 113 -7.22 -6.94 -0.14
CA PHE A 113 -6.69 -7.93 0.78
C PHE A 113 -5.79 -7.32 1.87
N PHE A 114 -4.93 -6.36 1.51
CA PHE A 114 -4.12 -5.61 2.47
C PHE A 114 -5.01 -4.87 3.47
N ARG A 115 -6.00 -4.12 2.98
CA ARG A 115 -6.93 -3.36 3.83
C ARG A 115 -7.65 -4.26 4.82
N GLU A 116 -8.22 -5.36 4.35
CA GLU A 116 -8.95 -6.33 5.18
C GLU A 116 -8.04 -7.04 6.20
N SER A 117 -6.77 -7.26 5.85
CA SER A 117 -5.81 -7.94 6.73
C SER A 117 -5.37 -7.07 7.91
N PHE A 118 -5.22 -5.76 7.69
CA PHE A 118 -4.76 -4.79 8.67
C PHE A 118 -5.90 -4.16 9.48
N TRP A 119 -7.02 -3.87 8.83
CA TRP A 119 -8.22 -3.28 9.43
C TRP A 119 -9.45 -4.11 9.09
N PRO A 120 -9.58 -5.33 9.66
CA PRO A 120 -10.79 -6.12 9.48
C PRO A 120 -11.98 -5.31 9.97
N SER A 121 -13.04 -5.20 9.16
CA SER A 121 -14.28 -4.55 9.59
C SER A 121 -14.79 -5.25 10.86
N GLU A 122 -15.29 -4.48 11.83
CA GLU A 122 -15.83 -4.98 13.12
C GLU A 122 -17.12 -5.82 12.97
N SER A 123 -17.26 -6.59 11.90
CA SER A 123 -18.44 -7.41 11.60
C SER A 123 -18.32 -8.87 12.04
N GLU A 124 -17.23 -9.30 12.68
CA GLU A 124 -17.06 -10.69 13.17
C GLU A 124 -16.37 -10.81 14.54
N THR A 125 -16.71 -9.95 15.49
CA THR A 125 -16.56 -10.26 16.93
C THR A 125 -17.89 -10.11 17.65
N ASP A 126 -18.86 -10.91 17.21
CA ASP A 126 -19.98 -11.36 18.04
C ASP A 126 -19.73 -12.84 18.39
N GLU A 127 -18.90 -13.10 19.41
CA GLU A 127 -18.94 -14.34 20.19
C GLU A 127 -18.84 -14.04 21.70
#